data_AF-A0A356NJ34-F1
#
_entry.id   AF-A0A356NJ34-F1
#
_cell.length_a   1.000
_cell.length_b   1.000
_cell.length_c   1.000
_cell.angle_alpha   90.00
_cell.angle_beta   90.00
_cell.angle_gamma   90.00
#
_symmetry.space_group_name_H-M   'P 1'
#
loop_
_entity.id
_entity.type
_entity.pdbx_description
1 polymer ?
#
loop_
_entity_poly.entity_id
_entity_poly.type
_entity_poly.pdbx_seq_one_letter_code
_entity_poly.pdbx_strand_id
1 'polypeptide(L)' 'MKSICRKTLELSATFFLFAIVLDLQAADWPRFLGVHADCKSQETGLLDAWPKDGPPLEWKKVVG' A
#
# COMPACT_ATOMS: atom_id res chain seq x y z
N MET A 1 -1.08 42.12 -10.22
CA MET A 1 -1.90 41.14 -10.99
C MET A 1 -1.16 39.85 -11.29
N LYS A 2 0.01 39.86 -11.94
CA LYS A 2 0.78 38.62 -12.27
C LYS A 2 1.23 37.79 -11.05
N SER A 3 1.62 38.45 -9.95
CA SER A 3 2.04 37.78 -8.70
C SER A 3 0.89 37.08 -7.97
N ILE A 4 -0.33 37.60 -8.07
CA ILE A 4 -1.54 37.00 -7.48
C ILE A 4 -1.88 35.70 -8.23
N CYS A 5 -1.82 35.69 -9.56
CA CYS A 5 -2.07 34.50 -10.37
C CYS A 5 -1.06 33.37 -10.12
N ARG A 6 0.22 33.70 -9.90
CA ARG A 6 1.28 32.72 -9.56
C ARG A 6 1.06 32.08 -8.19
N LYS A 7 0.74 32.88 -7.16
CA LYS A 7 0.48 32.35 -5.81
C LYS A 7 -0.79 31.49 -5.75
N THR A 8 -1.83 31.87 -6.48
CA THR A 8 -3.05 31.05 -6.61
C THR A 8 -2.72 29.72 -7.28
N LEU A 9 -1.91 29.70 -8.34
CA LEU A 9 -1.52 28.47 -9.03
C LEU A 9 -0.68 27.54 -8.14
N GLU A 10 0.26 28.09 -7.37
CA GLU A 10 1.09 27.33 -6.42
C GLU A 10 0.25 26.72 -5.27
N LEU A 11 -0.68 27.49 -4.71
CA LEU A 11 -1.59 27.00 -3.67
C LEU A 11 -2.53 25.91 -4.20
N SER A 12 -3.02 26.07 -5.44
CA SER A 12 -3.86 25.07 -6.11
C SER A 12 -3.10 23.75 -6.33
N ALA A 13 -1.87 23.84 -6.83
CA ALA A 13 -1.01 22.68 -7.05
C ALA A 13 -0.67 21.96 -5.74
N THR A 14 -0.39 22.71 -4.68
CA THR A 14 -0.11 22.15 -3.35
C THR A 14 -1.32 21.42 -2.77
N PHE A 15 -2.51 22.00 -2.88
CA PHE A 15 -3.75 21.37 -2.45
C PHE A 15 -4.04 20.08 -3.23
N PHE A 16 -3.85 20.10 -4.54
CA PHE A 16 -4.05 18.94 -5.40
C PHE A 16 -3.06 17.81 -5.07
N LEU A 17 -1.78 18.14 -4.85
CA LEU A 17 -0.78 17.18 -4.41
C LEU A 17 -1.12 16.58 -3.03
N PHE A 18 -1.60 17.40 -2.10
CA PHE A 18 -2.01 16.92 -0.77
C PHE A 18 -3.22 15.97 -0.85
N ALA A 19 -4.19 16.25 -1.72
CA ALA A 19 -5.34 15.38 -1.94
C ALA A 19 -4.94 13.99 -2.48
N ILE A 20 -3.91 13.90 -3.32
CA ILE A 20 -3.41 12.62 -3.87
C ILE A 20 -2.79 11.74 -2.77
N VAL A 21 -2.12 12.32 -1.78
CA VAL A 21 -1.41 11.55 -0.73
C VAL A 21 -2.36 10.89 0.27
N LEU A 22 -3.60 11.39 0.41
CA LEU A 22 -4.56 10.88 1.40
C LEU A 22 -5.08 9.45 1.09
N ASP A 23 -4.98 8.99 -0.16
CA ASP A 23 -5.51 7.68 -0.58
C ASP A 23 -4.40 6.64 -0.86
N LEU A 24 -3.17 6.90 -0.39
CA LEU A 24 -2.09 5.91 -0.47
C LEU A 24 -2.32 4.79 0.56
N GLN A 25 -3.05 3.75 0.16
CA GLN A 25 -3.26 2.56 0.98
C GLN A 25 -2.03 1.63 0.88
N ALA A 26 -1.29 1.50 1.98
CA ALA A 26 -0.28 0.44 2.10
C ALA A 26 -1.00 -0.89 2.36
N ALA A 27 -1.40 -1.59 1.30
CA ALA A 27 -2.14 -2.86 1.40
C ALA A 27 -1.31 -3.98 2.07
N ASP A 28 0.02 -3.85 2.07
CA ASP A 28 0.98 -4.84 2.57
C ASP A 28 1.15 -4.85 4.09
N TRP A 29 0.05 -4.61 4.83
CA TRP A 29 -0.07 -4.62 6.30
C TRP A 29 0.08 -3.23 6.94
N PRO A 30 -0.90 -2.33 6.71
CA PRO A 30 -0.84 -0.97 7.23
C PRO A 30 -1.01 -0.90 8.76
N ARG A 31 -1.60 -1.94 9.34
CA ARG A 31 -1.93 -2.05 10.76
C ARG A 31 -2.24 -3.49 11.14
N PHE A 32 -2.34 -3.73 12.45
CA PHE A 32 -2.80 -5.02 12.99
C PHE A 32 -4.18 -5.37 12.41
N LEU A 33 -4.33 -6.63 11.98
CA LEU A 33 -5.51 -7.18 11.31
C LEU A 33 -5.81 -6.60 9.91
N GLY A 34 -4.83 -5.94 9.28
CA GLY A 34 -4.95 -5.42 7.93
C GLY A 34 -5.79 -4.14 7.83
N VAL A 35 -6.03 -3.71 6.59
CA VAL A 35 -6.75 -2.46 6.28
C VAL A 35 -8.18 -2.46 6.84
N HIS A 36 -8.84 -3.62 6.88
CA HIS A 36 -10.23 -3.76 7.36
C HIS A 36 -10.37 -4.18 8.82
N ALA A 37 -9.26 -4.39 9.54
CA ALA A 37 -9.26 -4.79 10.94
C ALA A 37 -9.93 -6.15 11.24
N ASP A 38 -10.06 -7.04 10.26
CA ASP A 38 -10.92 -8.22 10.35
C ASP A 38 -10.19 -9.56 10.17
N CYS A 39 -8.85 -9.52 10.05
CA CYS A 39 -8.00 -10.70 9.82
C CYS A 39 -8.29 -11.43 8.49
N LYS A 40 -8.91 -10.79 7.50
CA LYS A 40 -9.22 -11.44 6.21
C LYS A 40 -8.27 -10.98 5.11
N SER A 41 -7.82 -11.93 4.29
CA SER A 41 -7.11 -11.64 3.04
C SER A 41 -8.11 -11.48 1.89
N GLN A 42 -7.85 -10.53 1.00
CA GLN A 42 -8.59 -10.35 -0.27
C GLN A 42 -7.90 -11.03 -1.47
N GLU A 43 -6.76 -11.67 -1.24
CA GLU A 43 -6.01 -12.35 -2.30
C GLU A 43 -6.83 -13.49 -2.92
N THR A 44 -6.69 -13.66 -4.22
CA THR A 44 -7.35 -14.71 -5.01
C THR A 44 -6.32 -15.47 -5.81
N GLY A 45 -6.69 -16.65 -6.34
CA GLY A 45 -5.77 -17.49 -7.11
C GLY A 45 -4.70 -18.20 -6.26
N LEU A 46 -4.92 -18.28 -4.95
CA LEU A 46 -4.10 -19.11 -4.07
C LEU A 46 -4.32 -20.59 -4.39
N LEU A 47 -3.29 -21.40 -4.15
CA LEU A 47 -3.39 -22.85 -4.32
C LEU A 47 -4.36 -23.44 -3.28
N ASP A 48 -5.28 -24.28 -3.74
CA ASP A 48 -6.16 -25.04 -2.83
C ASP A 48 -5.39 -26.11 -2.04
N ALA A 49 -4.29 -26.61 -2.60
CA ALA A 49 -3.42 -27.60 -1.97
C ALA A 49 -1.95 -27.39 -2.38
N TRP A 50 -1.05 -27.67 -1.45
CA TRP A 50 0.38 -27.69 -1.72
C TRP A 50 0.78 -28.91 -2.56
N PRO A 51 1.84 -28.79 -3.38
CA PRO A 51 2.51 -29.96 -3.95
C PRO A 51 2.99 -30.91 -2.86
N LYS A 52 3.18 -32.19 -3.19
CA LYS A 52 3.63 -33.23 -2.24
C LYS A 52 4.94 -32.86 -1.55
N ASP A 53 5.86 -32.26 -2.30
CA ASP A 53 7.19 -31.85 -1.80
C ASP A 53 7.19 -30.42 -1.24
N GLY A 54 6.03 -29.75 -1.23
CA GLY A 54 5.88 -28.35 -0.83
C GLY A 54 6.33 -27.34 -1.89
N PRO A 55 6.19 -26.04 -1.62
CA PRO A 55 6.80 -25.00 -2.43
C PRO A 55 8.33 -25.02 -2.27
N PRO A 56 9.08 -24.57 -3.29
CA PRO A 56 10.52 -24.43 -3.17
C PRO A 56 10.89 -23.45 -2.04
N LEU A 57 11.99 -23.72 -1.37
CA LEU A 57 12.55 -22.80 -0.39
C LEU A 57 13.23 -21.63 -1.10
N GLU A 58 12.62 -20.44 -1.01
CA GLU A 58 13.18 -19.23 -1.63
C GLU A 58 14.36 -18.64 -0.85
N TRP A 59 14.28 -18.64 0.48
CA TRP A 59 15.35 -18.09 1.32
C TRP A 59 15.33 -18.64 2.75
N LYS A 60 16.48 -18.56 3.42
CA LYS A 60 16.64 -18.89 4.84
C LYS A 60 17.66 -17.94 5.47
N LYS A 61 17.36 -17.48 6.70
CA LYS A 61 18.25 -16.64 7.51
C LYS A 61 18.34 -17.19 8.93
N VAL A 62 19.56 -17.23 9.48
CA VAL A 62 19.75 -17.52 10.91
C VAL A 62 19.38 -16.27 11.71
N VAL A 63 18.55 -16.44 12.74
CA VAL A 63 18.15 -15.37 13.66
C VAL A 63 18.77 -15.65 15.02
N GLY A 64 19.46 -14.68 15.60
CA GLY A 64 20.22 -14.81 16.86
C GLY A 64 21.45 -13.92 16.85
#